data_AF-I3V4P0-F1
#
_entry.id   AF-I3V4P0-F1
#
_cell.length_a   1.000
_cell.length_b   1.000
_cell.length_c   1.000
_cell.angle_alpha   90.00
_cell.angle_beta   90.00
_cell.angle_gamma   90.00
#
_symmetry.space_group_name_H-M   'P 1'
#
loop_
_entity.id
_entity.type
_entity.pdbx_description
1 polymer ?
#
loop_
_entity_poly.entity_id
_entity_poly.type
_entity_poly.pdbx_seq_one_letter_code
_entity_poly.pdbx_strand_id
1 'polypeptide(L)'
;MWKKSWCYEEASVCTVHGRYLEVLDDCTRYSKAWDAFVTHCNTMANRDSKASPLLQRLQSTTMSIITSSFSDGNGSAQNGVHNLFSRLYRIFLQAPYKGSLGGIARVHFSTERSRRFIEPKNLEHSFLIGPSTADSTSRFGSAMLTGALLGIISESRYSAFARIHAAANYNYLLPQDLHRAAKFPQLDKHGYGILHGLLGEISRTDYPLLDRHLHLQEKQYKHDGAFDGRPFGLQSRQE
;
A
#
# COMPACT_ATOMS: atom_id res chain seq x y z
N MET A 1 -0.84 -16.22 -23.43
CA MET A 1 0.18 -15.45 -22.68
C MET A 1 -0.55 -14.68 -21.58
N TRP A 2 -0.70 -15.27 -20.39
CA TRP A 2 -1.45 -14.66 -19.28
C TRP A 2 -0.69 -13.45 -18.70
N LYS A 3 -1.37 -12.31 -18.57
CA LYS A 3 -0.80 -11.03 -18.11
C LYS A 3 -0.54 -11.08 -16.60
N LYS A 4 0.68 -11.48 -16.21
CA LYS A 4 1.12 -11.71 -14.83
C LYS A 4 1.50 -10.46 -14.03
N SER A 5 1.43 -9.24 -14.58
CA SER A 5 1.93 -8.04 -13.88
C SER A 5 1.19 -7.73 -12.57
N TRP A 6 -0.13 -7.96 -12.52
CA TRP A 6 -0.94 -7.70 -11.32
C TRP A 6 -0.64 -8.67 -10.17
N CYS A 7 -0.38 -9.95 -10.49
CA CYS A 7 -0.06 -10.97 -9.49
C CYS A 7 1.29 -10.75 -8.80
N TYR A 8 2.21 -9.97 -9.39
CA TYR A 8 3.53 -9.70 -8.81
C TYR A 8 3.59 -8.38 -8.03
N GLU A 9 2.74 -7.40 -8.37
CA GLU A 9 2.74 -6.07 -7.72
C GLU A 9 1.91 -6.05 -6.43
N GLU A 10 0.83 -6.85 -6.38
CA GLU A 10 -0.18 -6.83 -5.30
C GLU A 10 -0.15 -8.07 -4.40
N ALA A 11 0.45 -9.18 -4.84
CA ALA A 11 0.54 -10.39 -4.02
C ALA A 11 1.69 -10.27 -3.01
N SER A 12 1.34 -9.92 -1.77
CA SER A 12 2.27 -9.95 -0.62
C SER A 12 2.12 -11.24 0.20
N VAL A 13 0.90 -11.80 0.27
CA VAL A 13 0.53 -12.94 1.12
C VAL A 13 -0.09 -14.03 0.26
N CYS A 14 0.27 -15.28 0.51
CA CYS A 14 -0.45 -16.41 -0.06
C CYS A 14 -1.82 -16.55 0.61
N THR A 15 -2.88 -16.50 -0.18
CA THR A 15 -4.26 -16.66 0.31
C THR A 15 -4.54 -18.06 0.85
N VAL A 16 -3.79 -19.08 0.41
CA VAL A 16 -3.93 -20.48 0.86
C VAL A 16 -3.28 -20.70 2.24
N HIS A 17 -2.06 -20.19 2.43
CA HIS A 17 -1.28 -20.46 3.64
C HIS A 17 -1.29 -19.34 4.67
N GLY A 18 -1.80 -18.17 4.27
CA GLY A 18 -1.92 -17.00 5.12
C GLY A 18 -0.62 -16.42 5.66
N ARG A 19 0.45 -16.63 4.90
CA ARG A 19 1.78 -16.10 5.17
C ARG A 19 2.25 -15.26 4.01
N TYR A 20 3.17 -14.34 4.27
CA TYR A 20 3.86 -13.65 3.19
C TYR A 20 4.39 -14.68 2.19
N LEU A 21 4.27 -14.41 0.89
CA LEU A 21 4.77 -15.32 -0.14
C LEU A 21 6.26 -15.63 0.09
N GLU A 22 6.96 -14.69 0.70
CA GLU A 22 8.36 -14.74 1.17
C GLU A 22 8.66 -15.87 2.19
N VAL A 23 7.63 -16.53 2.75
CA VAL A 23 7.70 -17.45 3.90
C VAL A 23 7.20 -18.88 3.55
N LEU A 24 7.02 -19.23 2.27
CA LEU A 24 6.45 -20.52 1.84
C LEU A 24 7.46 -21.39 1.07
N ASP A 25 7.37 -22.71 1.28
CA ASP A 25 8.41 -23.68 0.91
C ASP A 25 7.80 -24.89 0.18
N ASP A 26 7.82 -24.92 -1.17
CA ASP A 26 7.61 -26.15 -1.96
C ASP A 26 8.18 -26.07 -3.40
N CYS A 27 8.60 -27.21 -3.94
CA CYS A 27 9.49 -27.41 -5.09
C CYS A 27 8.80 -28.10 -6.29
N THR A 28 8.09 -27.37 -7.14
CA THR A 28 7.93 -27.79 -8.56
C THR A 28 7.92 -26.60 -9.54
N ARG A 29 8.97 -26.59 -10.36
CA ARG A 29 9.43 -25.68 -11.44
C ARG A 29 8.39 -24.80 -12.17
N TYR A 30 8.69 -23.49 -12.28
CA TYR A 30 9.02 -22.76 -13.54
C TYR A 30 9.40 -21.26 -13.28
N SER A 31 10.67 -20.89 -13.51
CA SER A 31 11.26 -19.58 -13.91
C SER A 31 12.38 -19.03 -13.00
N LYS A 32 13.49 -18.55 -13.59
CA LYS A 32 14.73 -18.12 -12.90
C LYS A 32 14.58 -17.01 -11.84
N ALA A 33 13.53 -16.18 -11.93
CA ALA A 33 13.22 -15.19 -10.89
C ALA A 33 12.63 -15.86 -9.63
N TRP A 34 11.87 -16.95 -9.83
CA TRP A 34 11.47 -17.86 -8.76
C TRP A 34 12.68 -18.57 -8.18
N ASP A 35 13.66 -18.98 -8.99
CA ASP A 35 14.87 -19.65 -8.47
C ASP A 35 15.72 -18.73 -7.57
N ALA A 36 15.86 -17.44 -7.90
CA ALA A 36 16.54 -16.48 -7.04
C ALA A 36 15.77 -16.20 -5.74
N PHE A 37 14.43 -16.14 -5.83
CA PHE A 37 13.52 -16.03 -4.70
C PHE A 37 13.60 -17.26 -3.79
N VAL A 38 13.62 -18.46 -4.37
CA VAL A 38 13.68 -19.76 -3.67
C VAL A 38 15.06 -20.06 -3.08
N THR A 39 16.16 -19.69 -3.76
CA THR A 39 17.52 -19.82 -3.21
C THR A 39 17.68 -18.97 -1.93
N HIS A 40 16.98 -17.84 -1.87
CA HIS A 40 16.90 -17.00 -0.69
C HIS A 40 15.98 -17.60 0.39
N CYS A 41 14.87 -18.26 0.02
CA CYS A 41 13.99 -18.98 0.96
C CYS A 41 14.67 -20.16 1.68
N ASN A 42 15.61 -20.86 1.02
CA ASN A 42 16.15 -22.15 1.49
C ASN A 42 17.51 -22.08 2.20
N THR A 43 18.11 -20.90 2.33
CA THR A 43 19.39 -20.73 3.03
C THR A 43 19.18 -20.40 4.50
N MET A 44 18.84 -21.41 5.33
CA MET A 44 19.03 -21.55 6.81
C MET A 44 18.90 -20.33 7.77
N ALA A 45 18.48 -19.15 7.32
CA ALA A 45 18.53 -17.88 8.06
C ALA A 45 17.14 -17.41 8.54
N ASN A 46 16.05 -18.09 8.16
CA ASN A 46 14.67 -17.65 8.39
C ASN A 46 13.94 -18.31 9.59
N ARG A 47 14.67 -18.81 10.60
CA ARG A 47 14.05 -19.35 11.82
C ARG A 47 13.50 -18.30 12.81
N ASP A 48 13.63 -17.00 12.52
CA ASP A 48 13.29 -15.93 13.47
C ASP A 48 12.10 -15.03 13.08
N SER A 49 11.08 -15.59 12.40
CA SER A 49 9.80 -14.87 12.21
C SER A 49 9.00 -14.82 13.53
N LYS A 50 9.27 -13.82 14.37
CA LYS A 50 8.56 -13.53 15.65
C LYS A 50 7.09 -13.05 15.50
N ALA A 51 6.42 -13.29 14.37
CA ALA A 51 5.04 -12.84 14.18
C ALA A 51 4.02 -13.82 14.82
N SER A 52 3.15 -13.29 15.68
CA SER A 52 2.07 -14.06 16.33
C SER A 52 1.14 -14.74 15.29
N PRO A 53 0.68 -15.99 15.50
CA PRO A 53 -0.28 -16.66 14.61
C PRO A 53 -1.54 -15.86 14.30
N LEU A 54 -1.98 -15.01 15.24
CA LEU A 54 -3.12 -14.10 15.05
C LEU A 54 -2.85 -13.06 13.97
N LEU A 55 -1.62 -12.52 13.92
CA LEU A 55 -1.21 -11.53 12.92
C LEU A 55 -1.18 -12.15 11.53
N GLN A 56 -0.68 -13.38 11.39
CA GLN A 56 -0.67 -14.11 10.11
C GLN A 56 -2.10 -14.35 9.59
N ARG A 57 -3.00 -14.83 10.45
CA ARG A 57 -4.42 -15.03 10.07
C ARG A 57 -5.12 -13.73 9.69
N LEU A 58 -4.80 -12.63 10.36
CA LEU A 58 -5.37 -11.32 10.03
C LEU A 58 -4.85 -10.82 8.68
N GLN A 59 -3.57 -11.03 8.37
CA GLN A 59 -2.98 -10.68 7.09
C GLN A 59 -3.62 -11.46 5.95
N SER A 60 -3.73 -12.78 6.10
CA SER A 60 -4.33 -13.67 5.10
C SER A 60 -5.76 -13.31 4.75
N THR A 61 -6.59 -13.16 5.77
CA THR A 61 -8.01 -12.86 5.60
C THR A 61 -8.20 -11.45 5.03
N THR A 62 -7.32 -10.50 5.34
CA THR A 62 -7.41 -9.15 4.78
C THR A 62 -7.09 -9.17 3.29
N MET A 63 -6.00 -9.83 2.89
CA MET A 63 -5.66 -9.95 1.47
C MET A 63 -6.74 -10.70 0.70
N SER A 64 -7.34 -11.74 1.28
CA SER A 64 -8.46 -12.45 0.66
C SER A 64 -9.65 -11.53 0.38
N ILE A 65 -10.02 -10.66 1.33
CA ILE A 65 -11.14 -9.70 1.16
C ILE A 65 -10.81 -8.69 0.05
N ILE A 66 -9.57 -8.19 0.02
CA ILE A 66 -9.13 -7.26 -1.02
C ILE A 66 -9.21 -7.94 -2.39
N THR A 67 -8.65 -9.15 -2.54
CA THR A 67 -8.68 -9.88 -3.81
C THR A 67 -10.09 -10.25 -4.26
N SER A 68 -10.98 -10.66 -3.34
CA SER A 68 -12.37 -10.99 -3.71
C SER A 68 -13.15 -9.76 -4.18
N SER A 69 -12.88 -8.57 -3.59
CA SER A 69 -13.49 -7.31 -4.05
C SER A 69 -13.16 -6.97 -5.51
N PHE A 70 -12.06 -7.51 -6.04
CA PHE A 70 -11.66 -7.37 -7.45
C PHE A 70 -12.12 -8.54 -8.35
N SER A 71 -12.62 -9.63 -7.78
CA SER A 71 -12.99 -10.85 -8.52
C SER A 71 -14.50 -10.97 -8.73
N ASP A 72 -15.32 -10.41 -7.85
CA ASP A 72 -16.77 -10.66 -7.81
C ASP A 72 -17.62 -9.72 -8.70
N GLY A 73 -17.04 -9.09 -9.73
CA GLY A 73 -17.71 -8.06 -10.54
C GLY A 73 -17.56 -8.25 -12.06
N ASN A 74 -18.64 -8.00 -12.80
CA ASN A 74 -18.62 -7.80 -14.25
C ASN A 74 -18.88 -6.31 -14.52
N GLY A 75 -17.88 -5.52 -14.97
CA GLY A 75 -18.15 -4.17 -15.49
C GLY A 75 -17.03 -3.12 -15.39
N SER A 76 -17.30 -1.95 -15.99
CA SER A 76 -16.41 -0.77 -16.01
C SER A 76 -16.18 -0.12 -14.64
N ALA A 77 -17.14 -0.23 -13.71
CA ALA A 77 -17.03 0.31 -12.36
C ALA A 77 -15.93 -0.38 -11.54
N GLN A 78 -15.72 -1.68 -11.71
CA GLN A 78 -14.67 -2.43 -11.00
C GLN A 78 -13.26 -2.06 -11.50
N ASN A 79 -13.12 -1.81 -12.81
CA ASN A 79 -11.88 -1.25 -13.35
C ASN A 79 -11.55 0.10 -12.69
N GLY A 80 -12.57 0.90 -12.35
CA GLY A 80 -12.42 2.14 -11.58
C GLY A 80 -11.85 1.93 -10.18
N VAL A 81 -12.47 1.04 -9.38
CA VAL A 81 -12.02 0.72 -8.01
C VAL A 81 -10.60 0.18 -8.01
N HIS A 82 -10.31 -0.80 -8.88
CA HIS A 82 -8.98 -1.42 -8.98
C HIS A 82 -7.91 -0.40 -9.40
N ASN A 83 -8.20 0.47 -10.36
CA ASN A 83 -7.27 1.53 -10.77
C ASN A 83 -7.00 2.52 -9.63
N LEU A 84 -8.03 2.92 -8.89
CA LEU A 84 -7.89 3.81 -7.74
C LEU A 84 -7.09 3.13 -6.60
N PHE A 85 -7.36 1.84 -6.35
CA PHE A 85 -6.59 1.03 -5.41
C PHE A 85 -5.11 1.03 -5.79
N SER A 86 -4.78 0.71 -7.05
CA SER A 86 -3.40 0.66 -7.54
C SER A 86 -2.68 2.01 -7.38
N ARG A 87 -3.36 3.13 -7.66
CA ARG A 87 -2.81 4.49 -7.50
C ARG A 87 -2.49 4.81 -6.03
N LEU A 88 -3.44 4.59 -5.13
CA LEU A 88 -3.24 4.80 -3.69
C LEU A 88 -2.17 3.88 -3.11
N TYR A 89 -2.18 2.61 -3.53
CA TYR A 89 -1.19 1.62 -3.15
C TYR A 89 0.24 2.06 -3.52
N ARG A 90 0.43 2.63 -4.72
CA ARG A 90 1.70 3.20 -5.17
C ARG A 90 2.10 4.44 -4.39
N ILE A 91 1.15 5.32 -4.04
CA ILE A 91 1.42 6.51 -3.22
C ILE A 91 1.95 6.12 -1.85
N PHE A 92 1.32 5.16 -1.16
CA PHE A 92 1.78 4.72 0.15
C PHE A 92 3.08 3.93 0.11
N LEU A 93 3.46 3.37 -1.06
CA LEU A 93 4.71 2.65 -1.28
C LEU A 93 5.80 3.45 -1.97
N GLN A 94 5.60 4.74 -2.19
CA GLN A 94 6.56 5.61 -2.86
C GLN A 94 8.00 5.32 -2.40
N ALA A 95 8.89 5.07 -3.35
CA ALA A 95 10.30 4.88 -3.04
C ALA A 95 10.90 6.18 -2.45
N PRO A 96 11.87 6.09 -1.52
CA PRO A 96 12.61 7.26 -1.04
C PRO A 96 13.15 8.13 -2.19
N TYR A 97 12.94 9.45 -2.10
CA TYR A 97 13.36 10.40 -3.13
C TYR A 97 13.72 11.75 -2.48
N LYS A 98 14.83 12.37 -2.88
CA LYS A 98 15.32 13.68 -2.38
C LYS A 98 15.28 13.80 -0.84
N GLY A 99 15.86 12.83 -0.14
CA GLY A 99 15.93 12.84 1.33
C GLY A 99 14.62 12.50 2.06
N SER A 100 13.53 12.23 1.34
CA SER A 100 12.31 11.66 1.92
C SER A 100 12.52 10.22 2.38
N LEU A 101 11.85 9.83 3.46
CA LEU A 101 11.77 8.43 3.93
C LEU A 101 10.90 7.53 3.03
N GLY A 102 10.27 8.10 2.01
CA GLY A 102 9.34 7.40 1.11
C GLY A 102 7.89 7.45 1.58
N GLY A 103 7.06 6.60 0.98
CA GLY A 103 5.63 6.52 1.29
C GLY A 103 5.37 6.01 2.71
N ILE A 104 4.22 6.39 3.26
CA ILE A 104 3.90 6.18 4.68
C ILE A 104 3.87 4.70 5.08
N ALA A 105 3.56 3.79 4.15
CA ALA A 105 3.58 2.36 4.44
C ALA A 105 5.01 1.85 4.68
N ARG A 106 6.01 2.41 3.99
CA ARG A 106 7.42 2.12 4.29
C ARG A 106 7.85 2.68 5.62
N VAL A 107 7.33 3.85 5.99
CA VAL A 107 7.64 4.47 7.28
C VAL A 107 7.08 3.65 8.44
N HIS A 108 5.83 3.19 8.35
CA HIS A 108 5.16 2.51 9.46
C HIS A 108 5.43 1.01 9.54
N PHE A 109 5.67 0.34 8.40
CA PHE A 109 5.69 -1.12 8.33
C PHE A 109 7.02 -1.70 7.86
N SER A 110 8.01 -0.88 7.49
CA SER A 110 9.30 -1.43 7.07
C SER A 110 10.04 -2.06 8.25
N THR A 111 10.53 -3.27 8.03
CA THR A 111 11.30 -4.06 8.99
C THR A 111 12.81 -3.84 8.86
N GLU A 112 13.28 -3.28 7.74
CA GLU A 112 14.70 -3.06 7.46
C GLU A 112 14.97 -1.64 6.91
N ARG A 113 15.55 -0.76 7.74
CA ARG A 113 15.84 0.64 7.37
C ARG A 113 17.02 0.80 6.39
N SER A 114 17.78 -0.25 6.11
CA SER A 114 19.10 -0.16 5.45
C SER A 114 19.21 -0.81 4.07
N ARG A 115 18.09 -1.12 3.40
CA ARG A 115 18.17 -1.63 2.02
C ARG A 115 18.61 -0.52 1.06
N ARG A 116 19.63 -0.80 0.26
CA ARG A 116 20.05 0.07 -0.84
C ARG A 116 19.00 -0.03 -1.94
N PHE A 117 18.38 1.09 -2.29
CA PHE A 117 17.42 1.19 -3.39
C PHE A 117 18.07 1.84 -4.60
N ILE A 118 17.58 1.51 -5.80
CA ILE A 118 17.91 2.28 -7.00
C ILE A 118 17.24 3.64 -6.83
N GLU A 119 18.04 4.71 -6.82
CA GLU A 119 17.54 6.07 -6.63
C GLU A 119 16.57 6.44 -7.78
N PRO A 120 15.35 6.89 -7.45
CA PRO A 120 14.41 7.33 -8.48
C PRO A 120 14.93 8.55 -9.23
N LYS A 121 14.76 8.57 -10.56
CA LYS A 121 15.15 9.72 -11.40
C LYS A 121 14.35 10.99 -11.08
N ASN A 122 13.07 10.81 -10.77
CA ASN A 122 12.14 11.88 -10.42
C ASN A 122 11.03 11.34 -9.50
N LEU A 123 10.16 12.24 -9.04
CA LEU A 123 9.07 11.90 -8.12
C LEU A 123 8.08 10.89 -8.74
N GLU A 124 7.70 11.06 -10.00
CA GLU A 124 6.81 10.12 -10.72
C GLU A 124 7.39 8.71 -10.75
N HIS A 125 8.68 8.59 -11.09
CA HIS A 125 9.41 7.34 -11.08
C HIS A 125 9.45 6.72 -9.68
N SER A 126 9.51 7.54 -8.62
CA SER A 126 9.50 7.05 -7.23
C SER A 126 8.18 6.38 -6.86
N PHE A 127 7.05 6.87 -7.37
CA PHE A 127 5.75 6.21 -7.19
C PHE A 127 5.67 4.91 -8.01
N LEU A 128 6.21 4.91 -9.23
CA LEU A 128 6.18 3.75 -10.12
C LEU A 128 6.99 2.56 -9.59
N ILE A 129 8.22 2.81 -9.10
CA ILE A 129 9.09 1.74 -8.58
C ILE A 129 8.84 1.41 -7.11
N GLY A 130 7.96 2.18 -6.46
CA GLY A 130 7.62 2.03 -5.04
C GLY A 130 7.21 0.59 -4.69
N PRO A 131 6.23 -0.01 -5.37
CA PRO A 131 5.81 -1.37 -5.08
C PRO A 131 6.89 -2.43 -5.28
N SER A 132 7.68 -2.34 -6.36
CA SER A 132 8.69 -3.35 -6.70
C SER A 132 9.90 -3.36 -5.77
N THR A 133 10.13 -2.25 -5.07
CA THR A 133 11.26 -2.08 -4.15
C THR A 133 10.84 -2.13 -2.69
N ALA A 134 9.58 -2.40 -2.38
CA ALA A 134 9.07 -2.45 -1.01
C ALA A 134 9.17 -3.87 -0.42
N ASP A 135 9.46 -3.96 0.88
CA ASP A 135 9.37 -5.21 1.64
C ASP A 135 7.91 -5.71 1.77
N SER A 136 7.71 -6.99 2.11
CA SER A 136 6.40 -7.61 2.33
C SER A 136 5.50 -6.81 3.26
N THR A 137 6.05 -6.38 4.39
CA THR A 137 5.29 -5.76 5.47
C THR A 137 4.80 -4.39 5.05
N SER A 138 5.63 -3.61 4.34
CA SER A 138 5.25 -2.37 3.68
C SER A 138 4.17 -2.57 2.64
N ARG A 139 4.31 -3.58 1.75
CA ARG A 139 3.30 -3.91 0.73
C ARG A 139 1.96 -4.25 1.36
N PHE A 140 1.95 -5.09 2.38
CA PHE A 140 0.72 -5.40 3.12
C PHE A 140 0.15 -4.17 3.84
N GLY A 141 0.99 -3.37 4.48
CA GLY A 141 0.56 -2.13 5.14
C GLY A 141 -0.11 -1.16 4.17
N SER A 142 0.46 -1.01 2.97
CA SER A 142 -0.15 -0.23 1.89
C SER A 142 -1.50 -0.80 1.45
N ALA A 143 -1.59 -2.12 1.24
CA ALA A 143 -2.85 -2.77 0.90
C ALA A 143 -3.93 -2.58 1.98
N MET A 144 -3.56 -2.66 3.27
CA MET A 144 -4.44 -2.41 4.41
C MET A 144 -4.94 -0.96 4.44
N LEU A 145 -4.04 0.02 4.30
CA LEU A 145 -4.41 1.45 4.30
C LEU A 145 -5.32 1.80 3.12
N THR A 146 -4.96 1.34 1.92
CA THR A 146 -5.76 1.56 0.70
C THR A 146 -7.13 0.87 0.81
N GLY A 147 -7.15 -0.40 1.21
CA GLY A 147 -8.40 -1.14 1.39
C GLY A 147 -9.31 -0.49 2.42
N ALA A 148 -8.76 0.07 3.50
CA ALA A 148 -9.53 0.78 4.51
C ALA A 148 -10.10 2.11 3.99
N LEU A 149 -9.29 2.92 3.29
CA LEU A 149 -9.77 4.19 2.71
C LEU A 149 -10.86 4.00 1.65
N LEU A 150 -10.81 2.91 0.89
CA LEU A 150 -11.81 2.57 -0.12
C LEU A 150 -13.03 1.83 0.46
N GLY A 151 -13.08 1.59 1.77
CA GLY A 151 -14.18 0.88 2.42
C GLY A 151 -14.24 -0.63 2.16
N ILE A 152 -13.25 -1.20 1.47
CA ILE A 152 -13.09 -2.65 1.25
C ILE A 152 -12.78 -3.34 2.59
N ILE A 153 -11.99 -2.68 3.43
CA ILE A 153 -11.67 -3.10 4.79
C ILE A 153 -12.36 -2.16 5.76
N SER A 154 -13.08 -2.70 6.75
CA SER A 154 -13.74 -1.88 7.75
C SER A 154 -12.74 -1.16 8.66
N GLU A 155 -13.08 0.05 9.12
CA GLU A 155 -12.25 0.81 10.08
C GLU A 155 -12.02 0.04 11.39
N SER A 156 -12.99 -0.77 11.82
CA SER A 156 -12.85 -1.65 12.99
C SER A 156 -11.76 -2.70 12.80
N ARG A 157 -11.64 -3.26 11.60
CA ARG A 157 -10.62 -4.25 11.24
C ARG A 157 -9.25 -3.61 11.12
N TYR A 158 -9.17 -2.42 10.53
CA TYR A 158 -7.96 -1.61 10.54
C TYR A 158 -7.50 -1.30 11.97
N SER A 159 -8.41 -0.85 12.85
CA SER A 159 -8.11 -0.53 14.25
C SER A 159 -7.61 -1.76 15.02
N ALA A 160 -8.22 -2.92 14.79
CA ALA A 160 -7.77 -4.18 15.37
C ALA A 160 -6.35 -4.54 14.90
N PHE A 161 -6.07 -4.40 13.60
CA PHE A 161 -4.75 -4.60 13.05
C PHE A 161 -3.72 -3.64 13.66
N ALA A 162 -4.04 -2.35 13.78
CA ALA A 162 -3.12 -1.36 14.36
C ALA A 162 -2.74 -1.69 15.80
N ARG A 163 -3.70 -2.15 16.62
CA ARG A 163 -3.42 -2.61 17.99
C ARG A 163 -2.51 -3.83 18.02
N ILE A 164 -2.80 -4.84 17.19
CA ILE A 164 -1.99 -6.07 17.12
C ILE A 164 -0.57 -5.75 16.62
N HIS A 165 -0.46 -4.88 15.62
CA HIS A 165 0.83 -4.44 15.07
C HIS A 165 1.66 -3.67 16.11
N ALA A 166 1.06 -2.72 16.83
CA ALA A 166 1.73 -1.98 17.90
C ALA A 166 2.18 -2.90 19.05
N ALA A 167 1.39 -3.93 19.40
CA ALA A 167 1.76 -4.91 20.40
C ALA A 167 2.92 -5.84 19.95
N ALA A 168 3.05 -6.09 18.64
CA ALA A 168 4.11 -6.92 18.08
C ALA A 168 5.42 -6.16 17.83
N ASN A 169 5.35 -4.86 17.52
CA ASN A 169 6.49 -4.03 17.14
C ASN A 169 6.74 -2.91 18.16
N TYR A 170 7.56 -3.21 19.18
CA TYR A 170 7.91 -2.30 20.28
C TYR A 170 8.48 -0.93 19.87
N ASN A 171 8.97 -0.78 18.63
CA ASN A 171 9.67 0.42 18.15
C ASN A 171 8.86 1.29 17.17
N TYR A 172 7.64 0.90 16.80
CA TYR A 172 6.84 1.65 15.82
C TYR A 172 5.35 1.70 16.18
N LEU A 173 4.88 2.92 16.42
CA LEU A 173 3.47 3.21 16.66
C LEU A 173 2.78 3.49 15.33
N LEU A 174 2.04 2.51 14.83
CA LEU A 174 1.04 2.75 13.79
C LEU A 174 -0.13 3.52 14.44
N PRO A 175 -0.52 4.71 13.94
CA PRO A 175 -1.66 5.44 14.47
C PRO A 175 -2.94 4.58 14.37
N GLN A 176 -3.82 4.65 15.37
CA GLN A 176 -5.15 4.00 15.28
C GLN A 176 -6.12 4.81 14.41
N ASP A 177 -5.86 6.12 14.26
CA ASP A 177 -6.59 6.97 13.33
C ASP A 177 -6.10 6.70 11.91
N LEU A 178 -6.99 6.15 11.08
CA LEU A 178 -6.70 5.79 9.69
C LEU A 178 -6.17 6.97 8.88
N HIS A 179 -6.75 8.16 9.04
CA HIS A 179 -6.36 9.33 8.25
C HIS A 179 -4.97 9.83 8.61
N ARG A 180 -4.55 9.66 9.88
CA ARG A 180 -3.18 9.95 10.32
C ARG A 180 -2.19 8.89 9.81
N ALA A 181 -2.57 7.61 9.82
CA ALA A 181 -1.71 6.53 9.36
C ALA A 181 -1.57 6.45 7.84
N ALA A 182 -2.58 6.91 7.11
CA ALA A 182 -2.60 6.95 5.65
C ALA A 182 -2.09 8.28 5.08
N LYS A 183 -1.25 9.03 5.80
CA LYS A 183 -0.81 10.36 5.37
C LYS A 183 -0.10 10.29 4.01
N PHE A 184 -0.40 11.22 3.11
CA PHE A 184 0.33 11.35 1.85
C PHE A 184 1.74 11.91 2.07
N PRO A 185 2.67 11.69 1.12
CA PRO A 185 4.02 12.22 1.22
C PRO A 185 4.03 13.74 1.40
N GLN A 186 5.02 14.26 2.12
CA GLN A 186 5.29 15.69 2.13
C GLN A 186 5.85 16.10 0.77
N LEU A 187 5.28 17.14 0.18
CA LEU A 187 5.56 17.56 -1.20
C LEU A 187 5.66 19.08 -1.26
N ASP A 188 6.40 19.58 -2.25
CA ASP A 188 6.33 20.97 -2.66
C ASP A 188 5.17 21.18 -3.66
N LYS A 189 5.00 22.41 -4.15
CA LYS A 189 3.92 22.73 -5.09
C LYS A 189 3.97 21.93 -6.39
N HIS A 190 5.16 21.63 -6.89
CA HIS A 190 5.33 20.82 -8.09
C HIS A 190 4.95 19.35 -7.81
N GLY A 191 5.40 18.81 -6.68
CA GLY A 191 5.08 17.47 -6.23
C GLY A 191 3.59 17.27 -5.99
N TYR A 192 2.90 18.27 -5.43
CA TYR A 192 1.43 18.27 -5.31
C TYR A 192 0.76 18.08 -6.68
N GLY A 193 1.21 18.80 -7.71
CA GLY A 193 0.69 18.67 -9.07
C GLY A 193 0.90 17.27 -9.66
N ILE A 194 2.06 16.65 -9.39
CA ILE A 194 2.34 15.26 -9.78
C ILE A 194 1.40 14.29 -9.06
N LEU A 195 1.25 14.44 -7.74
CA LEU A 195 0.37 13.59 -6.93
C LEU A 195 -1.09 13.72 -7.39
N HIS A 196 -1.54 14.93 -7.70
CA HIS A 196 -2.85 15.20 -8.27
C HIS A 196 -3.03 14.46 -9.60
N GLY A 197 -2.05 14.55 -10.50
CA GLY A 197 -2.07 13.81 -11.77
C GLY A 197 -2.10 12.29 -11.60
N LEU A 198 -1.35 11.76 -10.63
CA LEU A 198 -1.28 10.34 -10.33
C LEU A 198 -2.60 9.79 -9.76
N LEU A 199 -3.23 10.52 -8.84
CA LEU A 199 -4.54 10.17 -8.30
C LEU A 199 -5.62 10.22 -9.38
N GLY A 200 -5.53 11.21 -10.27
CA GLY A 200 -6.48 11.43 -11.35
C GLY A 200 -7.87 11.79 -10.84
N GLU A 201 -8.89 11.50 -11.65
CA GLU A 201 -10.28 11.76 -11.28
C GLU A 201 -10.81 10.70 -10.30
N ILE A 202 -11.48 11.17 -9.26
CA ILE A 202 -12.04 10.35 -8.18
C ILE A 202 -13.47 10.83 -7.93
N SER A 203 -14.43 9.91 -7.98
CA SER A 203 -15.80 10.14 -7.51
C SER A 203 -15.81 10.10 -5.99
N ARG A 204 -15.78 11.27 -5.34
CA ARG A 204 -15.67 11.38 -3.87
C ARG A 204 -16.89 10.81 -3.14
N THR A 205 -18.07 10.87 -3.75
CA THR A 205 -19.32 10.36 -3.17
C THR A 205 -19.29 8.86 -2.91
N ASP A 206 -18.53 8.12 -3.71
CA ASP A 206 -18.49 6.66 -3.66
C ASP A 206 -17.55 6.15 -2.55
N TYR A 207 -16.68 7.02 -2.03
CA TYR A 207 -15.66 6.66 -1.04
C TYR A 207 -15.60 7.69 0.11
N PRO A 208 -16.56 7.66 1.07
CA PRO A 208 -16.64 8.67 2.14
C PRO A 208 -15.37 8.80 2.98
N LEU A 209 -14.68 7.69 3.26
CA LEU A 209 -13.43 7.69 4.03
C LEU A 209 -12.27 8.31 3.23
N LEU A 210 -12.18 8.01 1.94
CA LEU A 210 -11.22 8.63 1.05
C LEU A 210 -11.51 10.13 0.88
N ASP A 211 -12.77 10.54 0.71
CA ASP A 211 -13.14 11.95 0.61
C ASP A 211 -12.71 12.75 1.84
N ARG A 212 -13.05 12.25 3.04
CA ARG A 212 -12.59 12.84 4.30
C ARG A 212 -11.07 12.91 4.37
N HIS A 213 -10.39 11.84 3.95
CA HIS A 213 -8.93 11.81 3.92
C HIS A 213 -8.34 12.87 2.98
N LEU A 214 -8.83 12.96 1.74
CA LEU A 214 -8.38 13.93 0.75
C LEU A 214 -8.60 15.37 1.24
N HIS A 215 -9.75 15.66 1.87
CA HIS A 215 -10.01 16.97 2.46
C HIS A 215 -8.98 17.33 3.55
N LEU A 216 -8.63 16.37 4.42
CA LEU A 216 -7.61 16.59 5.46
C LEU A 216 -6.22 16.80 4.85
N GLN A 217 -5.84 16.03 3.82
CA GLN A 217 -4.55 16.20 3.13
C GLN A 217 -4.47 17.53 2.40
N GLU A 218 -5.54 17.97 1.71
CA GLU A 218 -5.59 19.29 1.06
C GLU A 218 -5.40 20.42 2.07
N LYS A 219 -6.04 20.32 3.24
CA LYS A 219 -5.91 21.32 4.31
C LYS A 219 -4.47 21.40 4.80
N GLN A 220 -3.81 20.25 4.94
CA GLN A 220 -2.39 20.17 5.29
C GLN A 220 -1.50 20.77 4.20
N TYR A 221 -1.70 20.42 2.93
CA TYR A 221 -0.91 20.98 1.83
C TYR A 221 -1.11 22.49 1.64
N LYS A 222 -2.30 23.02 1.96
CA LYS A 222 -2.55 24.47 2.00
C LYS A 222 -1.72 25.13 3.09
N HIS A 223 -1.74 24.55 4.29
CA HIS A 223 -0.94 25.03 5.42
C HIS A 223 0.57 25.00 5.10
N ASP A 224 1.03 23.94 4.44
CA ASP A 224 2.45 23.73 4.11
C ASP A 224 2.90 24.50 2.85
N GLY A 225 2.02 25.27 2.20
CA GLY A 225 2.32 26.05 1.00
C GLY A 225 2.51 25.22 -0.29
N ALA A 226 2.17 23.94 -0.26
CA ALA A 226 2.29 23.01 -1.37
C ALA A 226 1.04 22.95 -2.27
N PHE A 227 -0.11 23.42 -1.78
CA PHE A 227 -1.35 23.38 -2.55
C PHE A 227 -1.28 24.24 -3.82
N ASP A 228 -1.58 23.66 -4.98
CA ASP A 228 -1.46 24.35 -6.27
C ASP A 228 -2.73 25.05 -6.77
N GLY A 229 -3.83 24.94 -6.02
CA GLY A 229 -5.15 25.49 -6.40
C GLY A 229 -6.17 24.43 -6.80
N ARG A 230 -5.75 23.21 -7.13
CA ARG A 230 -6.63 22.13 -7.63
C ARG A 230 -6.96 21.13 -6.52
N PRO A 231 -8.23 20.93 -6.14
CA PRO A 231 -8.61 19.89 -5.18
C PRO A 231 -8.44 18.49 -5.80
N PHE A 232 -8.15 17.49 -4.99
CA PHE A 232 -8.09 16.09 -5.43
C PHE A 232 -9.48 15.56 -5.76
N GLY A 233 -9.64 14.88 -6.90
CA GLY A 233 -10.93 14.30 -7.28
C GLY A 233 -11.98 15.31 -7.75
N LEU A 234 -13.12 14.80 -8.22
CA LEU A 234 -14.23 15.62 -8.66
C LEU A 234 -15.07 15.98 -7.44
N GLN A 235 -15.15 17.27 -7.11
CA GLN A 235 -16.24 17.76 -6.27
C GLN A 235 -17.49 17.65 -7.14
N SER A 236 -18.43 16.78 -6.76
CA SER A 236 -19.74 16.72 -7.39
C SER A 236 -20.29 18.15 -7.42
N ARG A 237 -20.42 18.70 -8.64
CA ARG A 237 -21.27 19.88 -8.84
C ARG A 237 -22.66 19.44 -8.40
N GLN A 238 -23.25 20.20 -7.50
CA GLN A 238 -24.68 20.17 -7.27
C GLN A 238 -25.35 20.41 -8.63
N GLU A 239 -25.99 19.38 -9.17
CA GLU A 239 -27.09 19.53 -10.11
C GLU A 239 -28.39 19.59 -9.32
#